data_AF-A0A1W2FHS8-F1
#
_entry.id   AF-A0A1W2FHS8-F1
#
_cell.length_a   1.000
_cell.length_b   1.000
_cell.length_c   1.000
_cell.angle_alpha   90.00
_cell.angle_beta   90.00
_cell.angle_gamma   90.00
#
_symmetry.space_group_name_H-M   'P 1'
#
loop_
_entity.id
_entity.type
_entity.pdbx_description
1 polymer ?
#
loop_
_entity_poly.entity_id
_entity_poly.type
_entity_poly.pdbx_seq_one_letter_code
_entity_poly.pdbx_strand_id
1 'polypeptide(L)'
;MRRSLSVPLAGLLLALVAAPALAQPPTTPVPGPRDPNQPPASAPNGPQPLAHAVGDAGTGLSVVRLGPQGVPTNTILPGLGEQLPKQSVTEFGLGLASAQVNTEAFLSTERVVTQANPFGFAVAGRSPQSPGTLVQTAIPDNPQPTNGGLPIPETPLAKLKVLNGSVHARWDEKVGPCVSPLATAKTSLAGLEVLSALPAEVPLPVKTSLISIPDTFEASSVVKLVDLPGSKNKAVESTSTMRAVSIELAGGIKIDVASPPTLTATATGDEATSKITYTAPVLKVSQNGKELGTLDAAHPALDIPLLLDLVVVKLQIAGLNEKKAAFTGTGFSGFQLGATARMLDVQVLPTDKLKLPNLPTALAQISLGEQIVRAAAPQGGVICGTSQPPQTTVPQQPGAPVAAPPKGAPPLAYTNAAYQSIPLFWTGTALLLAGVVIFAALPARRRSS
;
A
#
# COMPACT_ATOMS: atom_id res chain seq x y z
N MET A 1 29.56 10.22 40.63
CA MET A 1 28.57 9.23 41.11
C MET A 1 27.12 9.40 40.58
N ARG A 2 26.78 10.38 39.72
CA ARG A 2 25.40 10.54 39.19
C ARG A 2 25.09 9.85 37.84
N ARG A 3 25.97 8.97 37.33
CA ARG A 3 25.83 8.34 35.99
C ARG A 3 25.44 6.85 36.00
N SER A 4 25.40 6.19 37.16
CA SER A 4 25.10 4.75 37.24
C SER A 4 23.60 4.40 37.29
N LEU A 5 22.72 5.39 37.43
CA LEU A 5 21.26 5.18 37.55
C LEU A 5 20.49 5.44 36.25
N SER A 6 21.08 6.06 35.23
CA SER A 6 20.36 6.44 34.00
C SER A 6 20.03 5.24 33.09
N VAL A 7 20.89 4.23 33.03
CA VAL A 7 20.69 3.03 32.21
C VAL A 7 19.55 2.14 32.72
N PRO A 8 19.48 1.77 34.02
CA PRO A 8 18.36 0.96 34.52
C PRO A 8 17.03 1.71 34.49
N LEU A 9 17.04 3.03 34.68
CA LEU A 9 15.83 3.85 34.61
C LEU A 9 15.26 3.93 33.18
N ALA A 10 16.13 4.03 32.16
CA ALA A 10 15.73 3.99 30.75
C ALA A 10 15.18 2.61 30.35
N GLY A 11 15.79 1.53 30.85
CA GLY A 11 15.30 0.16 30.65
C GLY A 11 13.93 -0.06 31.28
N LEU A 12 13.71 0.46 32.49
CA LEU A 12 12.41 0.38 33.18
C LEU A 12 11.33 1.20 32.46
N LEU A 13 11.67 2.40 31.97
CA LEU A 13 10.75 3.23 31.20
C LEU A 13 10.35 2.55 29.87
N LEU A 14 11.31 1.96 29.15
CA LEU A 14 11.04 1.21 27.92
C LEU A 14 10.14 -0.01 28.18
N ALA A 15 10.36 -0.73 29.29
CA ALA A 15 9.54 -1.87 29.67
C ALA A 15 8.10 -1.47 30.04
N LEU A 16 7.93 -0.35 30.76
CA LEU A 16 6.62 0.17 31.16
C LEU A 16 5.80 0.74 29.99
N VAL A 17 6.45 1.28 28.96
CA VAL A 17 5.78 1.84 27.77
C VAL A 17 5.47 0.76 26.72
N ALA A 18 6.22 -0.35 26.70
CA ALA A 18 5.97 -1.46 25.78
C ALA A 18 4.75 -2.34 26.16
N ALA A 19 4.43 -2.44 27.45
CA ALA A 19 3.32 -3.27 27.93
C ALA A 19 1.92 -2.88 27.37
N PRO A 20 1.50 -1.59 27.34
CA PRO A 20 0.19 -1.22 26.79
C PRO A 20 0.09 -1.38 25.26
N ALA A 21 1.21 -1.38 24.54
CA ALA A 21 1.21 -1.61 23.09
C ALA A 21 0.90 -3.08 22.71
N LEU A 22 1.10 -4.02 23.63
CA LEU A 22 0.77 -5.44 23.47
C LEU A 22 -0.60 -5.83 24.05
N ALA A 23 -1.22 -4.95 24.85
CA ALA A 23 -2.46 -5.23 25.59
C ALA A 23 -3.75 -4.74 24.90
N GLN A 24 -3.73 -4.50 23.58
CA GLN A 24 -4.94 -4.10 22.86
C GLN A 24 -5.80 -5.32 22.48
N PRO A 25 -7.13 -5.25 22.71
CA PRO A 25 -8.06 -6.25 22.18
C PRO A 25 -7.90 -6.35 20.65
N PRO A 26 -7.83 -7.57 20.08
CA PRO A 26 -7.46 -7.81 18.69
C PRO A 26 -8.44 -7.26 17.63
N THR A 27 -9.61 -6.81 18.06
CA THR A 27 -10.64 -6.16 17.24
C THR A 27 -11.39 -5.15 18.09
N THR A 28 -11.83 -4.03 17.53
CA THR A 28 -12.93 -3.28 18.14
C THR A 28 -14.15 -4.19 18.17
N PRO A 29 -14.74 -4.48 19.34
CA PRO A 29 -16.04 -5.16 19.39
C PRO A 29 -17.01 -4.33 18.55
N VAL A 30 -17.83 -4.98 17.73
CA VAL A 30 -18.97 -4.31 17.09
C VAL A 30 -19.74 -3.62 18.22
N PRO A 31 -19.92 -2.28 18.19
CA PRO A 31 -20.69 -1.60 19.22
C PRO A 31 -22.03 -2.30 19.33
N GLY A 32 -22.29 -2.87 20.51
CA GLY A 32 -23.61 -3.43 20.79
C GLY A 32 -24.64 -2.32 20.62
N PRO A 33 -25.81 -2.60 20.05
CA PRO A 33 -26.87 -1.61 19.97
C PRO A 33 -27.16 -1.06 21.38
N ARG A 34 -27.27 0.26 21.52
CA ARG A 34 -27.47 0.92 22.81
C ARG A 34 -28.88 0.68 23.35
N ASP A 35 -29.81 0.41 22.45
CA ASP A 35 -31.18 -0.02 22.70
C ASP A 35 -31.37 -1.41 22.04
N PRO A 36 -31.90 -2.43 22.74
CA PRO A 36 -32.20 -3.74 22.15
C PRO A 36 -33.08 -3.70 20.89
N ASN A 37 -33.84 -2.63 20.70
CA ASN A 37 -34.68 -2.39 19.52
C ASN A 37 -33.99 -1.56 18.43
N GLN A 38 -32.78 -1.05 18.68
CA GLN A 38 -32.01 -0.33 17.69
C GLN A 38 -31.55 -1.33 16.62
N PRO A 39 -31.78 -1.04 15.33
CA PRO A 39 -31.20 -1.86 14.28
C PRO A 39 -29.67 -1.89 14.49
N PRO A 40 -29.01 -3.05 14.28
CA PRO A 40 -27.56 -3.14 14.29
C PRO A 40 -26.93 -1.98 13.50
N ALA A 41 -25.73 -1.52 13.87
CA ALA A 41 -25.02 -0.50 13.09
C ALA A 41 -24.79 -0.91 11.62
N SER A 42 -24.83 -2.22 11.34
CA SER A 42 -24.80 -2.85 10.01
C SER A 42 -26.15 -3.21 9.42
N ALA A 43 -27.24 -2.93 10.13
CA ALA A 43 -28.63 -2.98 9.69
C ALA A 43 -28.81 -2.47 8.27
N PRO A 44 -28.98 -3.30 7.22
CA PRO A 44 -29.32 -2.79 5.91
C PRO A 44 -30.67 -2.07 5.97
N ASN A 45 -30.66 -0.74 6.08
CA ASN A 45 -31.88 0.05 6.05
C ASN A 45 -32.27 0.26 4.58
N GLY A 46 -33.06 -0.68 4.05
CA GLY A 46 -33.62 -0.60 2.69
C GLY A 46 -33.02 -1.60 1.69
N PRO A 47 -33.38 -1.46 0.39
CA PRO A 47 -32.96 -2.37 -0.68
C PRO A 47 -31.45 -2.54 -0.70
N GLN A 48 -30.96 -3.79 -0.76
CA GLN A 48 -29.54 -4.05 -0.90
C GLN A 48 -29.15 -4.25 -2.36
N PRO A 49 -27.98 -3.74 -2.78
CA PRO A 49 -27.44 -4.07 -4.09
C PRO A 49 -27.25 -5.58 -4.20
N LEU A 50 -27.64 -6.17 -5.33
CA LEU A 50 -27.32 -7.56 -5.67
C LEU A 50 -25.85 -7.72 -6.09
N ALA A 51 -25.19 -6.59 -6.37
CA ALA A 51 -23.83 -6.57 -6.85
C ALA A 51 -22.86 -6.86 -5.70
N HIS A 52 -22.22 -8.03 -5.77
CA HIS A 52 -21.09 -8.39 -4.93
C HIS A 52 -19.79 -8.21 -5.73
N ALA A 53 -18.90 -7.36 -5.26
CA ALA A 53 -17.64 -7.05 -5.93
C ALA A 53 -16.59 -6.62 -4.90
N VAL A 54 -15.41 -7.21 -4.98
CA VAL A 54 -14.24 -6.75 -4.23
C VAL A 54 -13.11 -6.51 -5.21
N GLY A 55 -12.59 -5.30 -5.24
CA GLY A 55 -11.47 -4.93 -6.10
C GLY A 55 -10.55 -3.96 -5.38
N ASP A 56 -9.26 -4.12 -5.55
CA ASP A 56 -8.26 -3.21 -5.05
C ASP A 56 -7.16 -3.02 -6.09
N ALA A 57 -6.77 -1.77 -6.30
CA ALA A 57 -5.64 -1.40 -7.14
C ALA A 57 -4.80 -0.37 -6.39
N GLY A 58 -3.49 -0.61 -6.33
CA GLY A 58 -2.52 0.27 -5.71
C GLY A 58 -1.34 0.49 -6.63
N THR A 59 -0.87 1.73 -6.70
CA THR A 59 0.31 2.10 -7.47
C THR A 59 1.16 3.05 -6.63
N GLY A 60 2.42 2.72 -6.42
CA GLY A 60 3.41 3.57 -5.75
C GLY A 60 4.53 3.97 -6.70
N LEU A 61 4.88 5.26 -6.71
CA LEU A 61 5.89 5.77 -7.63
C LEU A 61 7.31 5.38 -7.21
N SER A 62 7.61 5.49 -5.93
CA SER A 62 8.89 5.08 -5.37
C SER A 62 8.72 4.52 -3.97
N VAL A 63 9.39 3.42 -3.66
CA VAL A 63 9.46 2.82 -2.32
C VAL A 63 10.92 2.57 -1.96
N VAL A 64 11.38 3.23 -0.90
CA VAL A 64 12.70 3.02 -0.32
C VAL A 64 12.59 2.01 0.81
N ARG A 65 13.32 0.91 0.69
CA ARG A 65 13.39 -0.16 1.69
C ARG A 65 14.76 -0.17 2.33
N LEU A 66 14.77 -0.14 3.66
CA LEU A 66 15.97 -0.30 4.47
C LEU A 66 15.98 -1.69 5.08
N GLY A 67 17.07 -2.43 4.88
CA GLY A 67 17.16 -3.85 5.26
C GLY A 67 16.00 -4.67 4.68
N PRO A 68 15.80 -4.69 3.35
CA PRO A 68 14.79 -5.55 2.73
C PRO A 68 15.00 -7.01 3.15
N GLN A 69 13.91 -7.74 3.38
CA GLN A 69 13.91 -9.11 3.91
C GLN A 69 14.56 -9.26 5.31
N GLY A 70 14.69 -8.17 6.06
CA GLY A 70 15.37 -8.14 7.35
C GLY A 70 14.54 -8.65 8.54
N VAL A 71 13.20 -8.63 8.45
CA VAL A 71 12.31 -9.02 9.56
C VAL A 71 11.26 -10.05 9.14
N PRO A 72 10.89 -11.01 10.02
CA PRO A 72 9.76 -11.91 9.76
C PRO A 72 8.47 -11.13 9.49
N THR A 73 7.62 -11.67 8.63
CA THR A 73 6.36 -11.03 8.28
C THR A 73 5.36 -11.20 9.41
N ASN A 74 4.88 -10.07 9.92
CA ASN A 74 3.88 -10.10 10.97
C ASN A 74 2.52 -10.38 10.34
N THR A 75 1.88 -11.47 10.75
CA THR A 75 0.58 -11.88 10.23
C THR A 75 -0.34 -12.26 11.37
N ILE A 76 -1.61 -12.00 11.15
CA ILE A 76 -2.72 -12.24 12.08
C ILE A 76 -3.02 -13.74 12.20
N LEU A 77 -2.46 -14.55 11.30
CA LEU A 77 -2.62 -16.00 11.24
C LEU A 77 -1.44 -16.67 11.98
N PRO A 78 -1.68 -17.36 13.12
CA PRO A 78 -0.61 -17.99 13.90
C PRO A 78 0.23 -18.96 13.05
N GLY A 79 1.56 -18.88 13.16
CA GLY A 79 2.49 -19.77 12.45
C GLY A 79 2.73 -19.46 10.97
N LEU A 80 1.96 -18.53 10.37
CA LEU A 80 2.12 -18.19 8.95
C LEU A 80 3.25 -17.16 8.71
N GLY A 81 3.72 -16.48 9.75
CA GLY A 81 4.71 -15.39 9.62
C GLY A 81 6.06 -15.83 9.09
N GLU A 82 6.45 -17.08 9.33
CA GLU A 82 7.69 -17.67 8.81
C GLU A 82 7.56 -18.19 7.38
N GLN A 83 6.33 -18.44 6.92
CA GLN A 83 6.04 -18.92 5.55
C GLN A 83 5.85 -17.78 4.55
N LEU A 84 5.59 -16.57 5.05
CA LEU A 84 5.44 -15.38 4.23
C LEU A 84 6.82 -14.79 3.89
N PRO A 85 7.01 -14.22 2.68
CA PRO A 85 8.25 -13.53 2.34
C PRO A 85 8.57 -12.49 3.39
N LYS A 86 9.83 -12.43 3.87
CA LYS A 86 10.23 -11.49 4.93
C LYS A 86 9.99 -10.05 4.50
N GLN A 87 9.71 -9.18 5.47
CA GLN A 87 9.47 -7.77 5.24
C GLN A 87 10.73 -6.94 5.47
N SER A 88 10.72 -5.72 4.91
CA SER A 88 11.73 -4.73 5.20
C SER A 88 11.59 -4.22 6.63
N VAL A 89 12.71 -3.84 7.25
CA VAL A 89 12.70 -3.20 8.58
C VAL A 89 11.90 -1.90 8.52
N THR A 90 12.11 -1.12 7.45
CA THR A 90 11.41 0.14 7.21
C THR A 90 11.19 0.35 5.71
N GLU A 91 9.99 0.79 5.34
CA GLU A 91 9.59 1.14 3.98
C GLU A 91 9.08 2.57 3.95
N PHE A 92 9.52 3.36 2.97
CA PHE A 92 9.04 4.70 2.72
C PHE A 92 8.50 4.77 1.30
N GLY A 93 7.20 4.93 1.14
CA GLY A 93 6.54 5.11 -0.15
C GLY A 93 6.34 6.58 -0.47
N LEU A 94 6.47 6.95 -1.73
CA LEU A 94 6.20 8.28 -2.27
C LEU A 94 5.21 8.16 -3.43
N GLY A 95 4.25 9.10 -3.47
CA GLY A 95 3.26 9.22 -4.54
C GLY A 95 2.43 7.96 -4.73
N LEU A 96 1.59 7.66 -3.74
CA LEU A 96 0.76 6.46 -3.71
C LEU A 96 -0.65 6.77 -4.21
N ALA A 97 -1.16 6.00 -5.16
CA ALA A 97 -2.55 6.02 -5.59
C ALA A 97 -3.21 4.69 -5.26
N SER A 98 -4.35 4.69 -4.56
CA SER A 98 -5.10 3.49 -4.20
C SER A 98 -6.59 3.64 -4.51
N ALA A 99 -7.18 2.62 -5.10
CA ALA A 99 -8.60 2.53 -5.40
C ALA A 99 -9.12 1.19 -4.90
N GLN A 100 -10.08 1.23 -3.99
CA GLN A 100 -10.64 0.07 -3.33
C GLN A 100 -12.18 0.06 -3.49
N VAL A 101 -12.71 -1.12 -3.77
CA VAL A 101 -14.12 -1.45 -3.80
C VAL A 101 -14.31 -2.70 -2.94
N ASN A 102 -15.25 -2.65 -2.01
CA ASN A 102 -15.63 -3.80 -1.20
C ASN A 102 -17.13 -3.70 -0.87
N THR A 103 -17.97 -4.33 -1.68
CA THR A 103 -19.43 -4.33 -1.46
C THR A 103 -19.83 -4.97 -0.13
N GLU A 104 -18.97 -5.84 0.41
CA GLU A 104 -19.15 -6.53 1.68
C GLU A 104 -18.62 -5.72 2.88
N ALA A 105 -18.15 -4.48 2.66
CA ALA A 105 -17.69 -3.63 3.74
C ALA A 105 -18.84 -3.35 4.72
N PHE A 106 -18.52 -3.45 6.02
CA PHE A 106 -19.47 -3.26 7.10
C PHE A 106 -20.01 -1.81 7.11
N LEU A 107 -19.11 -0.84 6.97
CA LEU A 107 -19.50 0.57 6.86
C LEU A 107 -19.77 0.89 5.40
N SER A 108 -20.90 1.54 5.14
CA SER A 108 -21.30 1.94 3.78
C SER A 108 -20.26 2.87 3.14
N THR A 109 -19.61 3.74 3.93
CA THR A 109 -18.51 4.61 3.49
C THR A 109 -17.24 3.87 3.09
N GLU A 110 -17.04 2.63 3.55
CA GLU A 110 -15.89 1.78 3.19
C GLU A 110 -16.13 0.96 1.91
N ARG A 111 -17.35 1.02 1.34
CA ARG A 111 -17.68 0.24 0.14
C ARG A 111 -16.87 0.64 -1.08
N VAL A 112 -16.53 1.92 -1.20
CA VAL A 112 -15.60 2.41 -2.21
C VAL A 112 -14.77 3.51 -1.58
N VAL A 113 -13.46 3.30 -1.56
CA VAL A 113 -12.49 4.23 -1.00
C VAL A 113 -11.41 4.47 -2.04
N THR A 114 -11.13 5.74 -2.31
CA THR A 114 -10.03 6.15 -3.18
C THR A 114 -9.12 7.09 -2.43
N GLN A 115 -7.81 6.88 -2.53
CA GLN A 115 -6.82 7.69 -1.84
C GLN A 115 -5.64 8.04 -2.74
N ALA A 116 -5.19 9.29 -2.66
CA ALA A 116 -3.95 9.77 -3.25
C ALA A 116 -3.10 10.35 -2.12
N ASN A 117 -1.96 9.71 -1.85
CA ASN A 117 -1.14 9.99 -0.68
C ASN A 117 0.25 10.48 -1.13
N PRO A 118 0.74 11.59 -0.56
CA PRO A 118 2.04 12.12 -0.96
C PRO A 118 3.18 11.19 -0.55
N PHE A 119 3.01 10.55 0.61
CA PHE A 119 3.97 9.66 1.23
C PHE A 119 3.23 8.58 2.02
N GLY A 120 3.88 7.44 2.20
CA GLY A 120 3.52 6.43 3.17
C GLY A 120 4.78 5.91 3.86
N PHE A 121 4.64 5.34 5.04
CA PHE A 121 5.72 4.60 5.66
C PHE A 121 5.19 3.33 6.27
N ALA A 122 6.00 2.28 6.26
CA ALA A 122 5.72 1.06 6.99
C ALA A 122 6.92 0.67 7.85
N VAL A 123 6.66 0.20 9.07
CA VAL A 123 7.68 -0.41 9.93
C VAL A 123 7.23 -1.83 10.20
N ALA A 124 8.04 -2.81 9.79
CA ALA A 124 7.69 -4.23 9.85
C ALA A 124 6.28 -4.52 9.25
N GLY A 125 6.02 -3.94 8.07
CA GLY A 125 4.77 -4.12 7.32
C GLY A 125 3.54 -3.39 7.84
N ARG A 126 3.67 -2.57 8.90
CA ARG A 126 2.56 -1.76 9.43
C ARG A 126 2.67 -0.34 8.93
N SER A 127 1.69 0.12 8.15
CA SER A 127 1.62 1.49 7.64
C SER A 127 0.48 2.28 8.29
N PRO A 128 0.74 3.36 9.01
CA PRO A 128 -0.32 4.25 9.47
C PRO A 128 -0.80 5.11 8.28
N GLN A 129 -1.98 5.70 8.43
CA GLN A 129 -2.45 6.72 7.51
C GLN A 129 -1.53 7.95 7.62
N SER A 130 -1.03 8.45 6.49
CA SER A 130 -0.20 9.65 6.46
C SER A 130 -1.09 10.90 6.50
N PRO A 131 -0.63 12.00 7.11
CA PRO A 131 -1.28 13.31 6.96
C PRO A 131 -1.22 13.79 5.51
N GLY A 132 -2.18 14.63 5.10
CA GLY A 132 -2.14 15.31 3.80
C GLY A 132 -2.62 14.48 2.61
N THR A 133 -3.40 13.43 2.86
CA THR A 133 -3.96 12.54 1.85
C THR A 133 -5.25 13.11 1.27
N LEU A 134 -5.42 13.02 -0.05
CA LEU A 134 -6.76 13.17 -0.63
C LEU A 134 -7.47 11.82 -0.51
N VAL A 135 -8.64 11.84 0.11
CA VAL A 135 -9.48 10.65 0.27
C VAL A 135 -10.89 10.99 -0.17
N GLN A 136 -11.50 10.11 -0.95
CA GLN A 136 -12.92 10.19 -1.25
C GLN A 136 -13.56 8.81 -1.04
N THR A 137 -14.64 8.80 -0.27
CA THR A 137 -15.52 7.65 -0.06
C THR A 137 -16.79 7.86 -0.88
N ALA A 138 -17.35 6.79 -1.45
CA ALA A 138 -18.46 6.94 -2.40
C ALA A 138 -19.85 7.22 -1.82
N ILE A 139 -20.01 7.28 -0.49
CA ILE A 139 -21.32 7.57 0.11
C ILE A 139 -21.23 8.87 0.92
N PRO A 140 -22.02 9.90 0.57
CA PRO A 140 -22.92 9.98 -0.60
C PRO A 140 -22.16 9.95 -1.95
N ASP A 141 -22.86 9.63 -3.05
CA ASP A 141 -22.26 9.55 -4.39
C ASP A 141 -21.53 10.85 -4.77
N ASN A 142 -20.42 10.75 -5.49
CA ASN A 142 -19.61 11.90 -5.89
C ASN A 142 -19.59 12.10 -7.41
N PRO A 143 -20.49 12.91 -8.00
CA PRO A 143 -20.53 13.08 -9.46
C PRO A 143 -19.20 13.48 -10.09
N GLN A 144 -18.38 14.23 -9.36
CA GLN A 144 -17.09 14.77 -9.79
C GLN A 144 -15.93 14.24 -8.93
N PRO A 145 -14.72 14.11 -9.51
CA PRO A 145 -13.52 13.77 -8.76
C PRO A 145 -13.12 14.91 -7.82
N THR A 146 -12.46 14.55 -6.71
CA THR A 146 -11.76 15.51 -5.86
C THR A 146 -10.30 15.61 -6.31
N ASN A 147 -9.83 16.82 -6.60
CA ASN A 147 -8.46 17.10 -7.01
C ASN A 147 -7.80 18.05 -6.02
N GLY A 148 -6.48 17.96 -5.86
CA GLY A 148 -5.75 18.89 -5.02
C GLY A 148 -4.25 18.69 -5.05
N GLY A 149 -3.52 19.74 -4.68
CA GLY A 149 -2.12 19.63 -4.31
C GLY A 149 -1.99 18.82 -3.02
N LEU A 150 -1.03 17.91 -2.98
CA LEU A 150 -0.71 17.15 -1.78
C LEU A 150 0.47 17.85 -1.09
N PRO A 151 0.44 18.00 0.25
CA PRO A 151 1.53 18.62 0.97
C PRO A 151 2.80 17.80 0.76
N ILE A 152 3.86 18.50 0.37
CA ILE A 152 5.17 17.92 0.20
C ILE A 152 5.84 17.92 1.57
N PRO A 153 6.20 16.74 2.13
CA PRO A 153 6.95 16.72 3.37
C PRO A 153 8.36 17.25 3.11
N GLU A 154 8.77 18.28 3.84
CA GLU A 154 10.17 18.68 3.88
C GLU A 154 10.96 17.57 4.59
N THR A 155 11.78 16.84 3.84
CA THR A 155 12.67 15.85 4.43
C THR A 155 14.10 16.08 3.94
N PRO A 156 15.12 15.85 4.79
CA PRO A 156 16.51 15.92 4.34
C PRO A 156 16.83 14.82 3.32
N LEU A 157 16.00 13.76 3.24
CA LEU A 157 16.21 12.62 2.37
C LEU A 157 15.56 12.78 0.99
N ALA A 158 14.61 13.70 0.80
CA ALA A 158 13.94 13.86 -0.48
C ALA A 158 13.50 15.31 -0.70
N LYS A 159 13.72 15.81 -1.93
CA LYS A 159 13.20 17.08 -2.42
C LYS A 159 12.18 16.80 -3.50
N LEU A 160 11.07 17.52 -3.46
CA LEU A 160 9.93 17.38 -4.36
C LEU A 160 9.47 18.79 -4.73
N LYS A 161 9.14 19.02 -6.01
CA LYS A 161 8.67 20.33 -6.47
C LYS A 161 7.15 20.44 -6.47
N VAL A 162 6.49 19.45 -7.06
CA VAL A 162 5.04 19.45 -7.23
C VAL A 162 4.51 18.05 -6.97
N LEU A 163 3.41 17.98 -6.24
CA LEU A 163 2.71 16.74 -5.94
C LEU A 163 1.21 17.03 -5.98
N ASN A 164 0.50 16.38 -6.90
CA ASN A 164 -0.94 16.53 -7.06
C ASN A 164 -1.60 15.15 -6.96
N GLY A 165 -2.84 15.14 -6.49
CA GLY A 165 -3.68 13.96 -6.47
C GLY A 165 -5.05 14.21 -7.08
N SER A 166 -5.66 13.13 -7.54
CA SER A 166 -7.05 13.08 -8.00
C SER A 166 -7.67 11.78 -7.51
N VAL A 167 -8.82 11.86 -6.86
CA VAL A 167 -9.55 10.71 -6.34
C VAL A 167 -11.01 10.79 -6.77
N HIS A 168 -11.57 9.66 -7.19
CA HIS A 168 -12.96 9.55 -7.64
C HIS A 168 -13.60 8.26 -7.14
N ALA A 169 -14.54 8.37 -6.21
CA ALA A 169 -15.32 7.25 -5.68
C ALA A 169 -16.82 7.47 -5.95
N ARG A 170 -17.43 6.56 -6.72
CA ARG A 170 -18.87 6.58 -7.07
C ARG A 170 -19.61 5.40 -6.47
N TRP A 171 -20.86 5.62 -6.11
CA TRP A 171 -21.78 4.57 -5.66
C TRP A 171 -23.21 5.03 -5.89
N ASP A 172 -24.03 4.23 -6.57
CA ASP A 172 -25.44 4.53 -6.75
C ASP A 172 -26.30 3.70 -5.79
N GLU A 173 -27.34 4.31 -5.22
CA GLU A 173 -28.22 3.61 -4.26
C GLU A 173 -29.04 2.48 -4.92
N LYS A 174 -29.31 2.58 -6.23
CA LYS A 174 -30.14 1.63 -6.98
C LYS A 174 -29.34 0.56 -7.72
N VAL A 175 -28.17 0.90 -8.23
CA VAL A 175 -27.33 -0.04 -9.00
C VAL A 175 -26.01 -0.37 -8.30
N GLY A 176 -25.75 0.19 -7.12
CA GLY A 176 -24.58 -0.08 -6.29
C GLY A 176 -23.26 0.29 -6.99
N PRO A 177 -22.30 -0.64 -7.08
CA PRO A 177 -21.02 -0.42 -7.75
C PRO A 177 -21.10 -0.39 -9.28
N CYS A 178 -22.29 -0.59 -9.88
CA CYS A 178 -22.47 -0.60 -11.33
C CYS A 178 -22.58 0.79 -11.96
N VAL A 179 -21.63 1.65 -11.59
CA VAL A 179 -21.45 3.02 -12.06
C VAL A 179 -20.08 3.18 -12.70
N SER A 180 -19.91 4.21 -13.53
CA SER A 180 -18.63 4.51 -14.18
C SER A 180 -18.31 6.00 -14.08
N PRO A 181 -17.08 6.38 -13.67
CA PRO A 181 -16.06 5.51 -13.06
C PRO A 181 -16.55 4.97 -11.70
N LEU A 182 -16.02 3.83 -11.23
CA LEU A 182 -16.37 3.29 -9.91
C LEU A 182 -15.39 3.76 -8.84
N ALA A 183 -14.12 3.41 -8.98
CA ALA A 183 -13.05 3.88 -8.11
C ALA A 183 -11.83 4.25 -8.96
N THR A 184 -11.33 5.47 -8.82
CA THR A 184 -10.10 5.93 -9.49
C THR A 184 -9.28 6.76 -8.53
N ALA A 185 -7.98 6.50 -8.47
CA ALA A 185 -7.02 7.34 -7.79
C ALA A 185 -5.82 7.59 -8.69
N LYS A 186 -5.31 8.82 -8.64
CA LYS A 186 -4.11 9.24 -9.33
C LYS A 186 -3.24 10.07 -8.42
N THR A 187 -1.94 9.92 -8.60
CA THR A 187 -0.94 10.79 -7.97
C THR A 187 0.11 11.12 -9.00
N SER A 188 0.39 12.40 -9.18
CA SER A 188 1.42 12.89 -10.08
C SER A 188 2.46 13.66 -9.29
N LEU A 189 3.73 13.33 -9.49
CA LEU A 189 4.87 14.04 -8.92
C LEU A 189 5.73 14.61 -10.05
N ALA A 190 6.38 15.74 -9.79
CA ALA A 190 7.39 16.30 -10.68
C ALA A 190 8.60 16.77 -9.88
N GLY A 191 9.80 16.53 -10.42
CA GLY A 191 11.06 16.95 -9.82
C GLY A 191 11.36 16.27 -8.49
N LEU A 192 11.27 14.94 -8.43
CA LEU A 192 11.68 14.17 -7.25
C LEU A 192 13.19 13.98 -7.26
N GLU A 193 13.84 14.32 -6.16
CA GLU A 193 15.23 13.97 -5.87
C GLU A 193 15.28 13.19 -4.56
N VAL A 194 15.81 11.97 -4.57
CA VAL A 194 15.94 11.10 -3.39
C VAL A 194 17.41 10.99 -2.99
N LEU A 195 17.65 11.01 -1.68
CA LEU A 195 18.95 10.98 -1.01
C LEU A 195 19.87 12.14 -1.43
N SER A 196 19.33 13.36 -1.44
CA SER A 196 20.05 14.58 -1.85
C SER A 196 20.98 15.18 -0.80
N ALA A 197 21.03 14.61 0.42
CA ALA A 197 21.85 15.07 1.54
C ALA A 197 22.61 13.92 2.21
N LEU A 198 23.43 13.20 1.43
CA LEU A 198 24.41 12.29 2.03
C LEU A 198 25.49 13.11 2.77
N PRO A 199 26.02 12.61 3.91
CA PRO A 199 27.11 13.27 4.62
C PRO A 199 28.29 13.56 3.69
N ALA A 200 28.96 14.71 3.90
CA ALA A 200 30.08 15.15 3.05
C ALA A 200 31.27 14.17 3.04
N GLU A 201 31.30 13.22 3.99
CA GLU A 201 32.30 12.15 4.05
C GLU A 201 32.10 11.04 3.00
N VAL A 202 30.99 11.01 2.25
CA VAL A 202 30.78 10.08 1.14
C VAL A 202 31.22 10.75 -0.17
N PRO A 203 32.33 10.32 -0.81
CA PRO A 203 32.84 10.93 -2.03
C PRO A 203 31.97 10.55 -3.22
N LEU A 204 30.86 11.25 -3.42
CA LEU A 204 30.01 11.16 -4.62
C LEU A 204 30.22 12.39 -5.52
N PRO A 205 30.17 12.22 -6.85
CA PRO A 205 30.27 13.34 -7.80
C PRO A 205 29.14 14.36 -7.62
N VAL A 206 29.35 15.57 -8.14
CA VAL A 206 28.64 16.85 -7.85
C VAL A 206 27.11 16.85 -8.12
N LYS A 207 26.52 15.80 -8.70
CA LYS A 207 25.06 15.59 -8.68
C LYS A 207 24.70 14.88 -7.37
N THR A 208 24.16 15.63 -6.42
CA THR A 208 24.02 15.25 -5.01
C THR A 208 22.91 14.24 -4.68
N SER A 209 22.05 13.85 -5.64
CA SER A 209 20.97 12.88 -5.44
C SER A 209 21.31 11.50 -6.00
N LEU A 210 20.95 10.44 -5.26
CA LEU A 210 21.10 9.06 -5.73
C LEU A 210 20.12 8.75 -6.86
N ILE A 211 18.92 9.30 -6.78
CA ILE A 211 17.86 9.20 -7.79
C ILE A 211 17.29 10.59 -8.04
N SER A 212 17.12 10.93 -9.31
CA SER A 212 16.45 12.13 -9.77
C SER A 212 15.40 11.76 -10.82
N ILE A 213 14.22 12.35 -10.71
CA ILE A 213 13.12 12.20 -11.65
C ILE A 213 12.76 13.61 -12.13
N PRO A 214 13.35 14.05 -13.26
CA PRO A 214 13.18 15.42 -13.73
C PRO A 214 11.77 15.67 -14.29
N ASP A 215 11.21 14.65 -14.95
CA ASP A 215 9.92 14.72 -15.62
C ASP A 215 8.76 14.35 -14.68
N THR A 216 7.54 14.48 -15.19
CA THR A 216 6.34 14.06 -14.45
C THR A 216 6.26 12.55 -14.37
N PHE A 217 6.03 12.06 -13.15
CA PHE A 217 5.74 10.67 -12.83
C PHE A 217 4.29 10.56 -12.37
N GLU A 218 3.52 9.64 -12.93
CA GLU A 218 2.11 9.45 -12.59
C GLU A 218 1.85 8.00 -12.17
N ALA A 219 1.21 7.84 -11.02
CA ALA A 219 0.63 6.59 -10.55
C ALA A 219 -0.88 6.68 -10.75
N SER A 220 -1.50 5.65 -11.34
CA SER A 220 -2.95 5.57 -11.49
C SER A 220 -3.46 4.17 -11.17
N SER A 221 -4.45 4.14 -10.29
CA SER A 221 -5.13 2.94 -9.81
C SER A 221 -6.61 3.06 -10.10
N VAL A 222 -7.20 2.04 -10.71
CA VAL A 222 -8.60 2.03 -11.14
C VAL A 222 -9.24 0.70 -10.78
N VAL A 223 -10.44 0.75 -10.20
CA VAL A 223 -11.32 -0.41 -10.09
C VAL A 223 -12.62 -0.07 -10.81
N LYS A 224 -13.06 -0.97 -11.69
CA LYS A 224 -14.31 -0.83 -12.45
C LYS A 224 -14.95 -2.18 -12.68
N LEU A 225 -16.23 -2.15 -13.06
CA LEU A 225 -16.93 -3.32 -13.56
C LEU A 225 -16.88 -3.33 -15.08
N VAL A 226 -16.51 -4.48 -15.66
CA VAL A 226 -16.41 -4.66 -17.13
C VAL A 226 -17.36 -5.74 -17.59
N ASP A 227 -17.74 -5.73 -18.87
CA ASP A 227 -18.63 -6.76 -19.42
C ASP A 227 -17.98 -8.14 -19.38
N LEU A 228 -18.73 -9.13 -18.89
CA LEU A 228 -18.33 -10.53 -18.96
C LEU A 228 -18.80 -11.09 -20.32
N PRO A 229 -17.90 -11.58 -21.20
CA PRO A 229 -18.29 -12.10 -22.51
C PRO A 229 -19.35 -13.19 -22.41
N GLY A 230 -20.45 -13.05 -23.18
CA GLY A 230 -21.54 -14.02 -23.20
C GLY A 230 -22.47 -14.01 -21.98
N SER A 231 -22.34 -13.02 -21.08
CA SER A 231 -23.18 -12.87 -19.89
C SER A 231 -23.76 -11.46 -19.77
N LYS A 232 -24.87 -11.32 -19.03
CA LYS A 232 -25.41 -10.01 -18.62
C LYS A 232 -24.72 -9.47 -17.36
N ASN A 233 -23.97 -10.32 -16.66
CA ASN A 233 -23.24 -9.98 -15.45
C ASN A 233 -21.91 -9.29 -15.80
N LYS A 234 -21.29 -8.66 -14.81
CA LYS A 234 -20.01 -7.98 -14.96
C LYS A 234 -18.88 -8.77 -14.32
N ALA A 235 -17.66 -8.53 -14.78
CA ALA A 235 -16.44 -8.91 -14.08
C ALA A 235 -15.89 -7.71 -13.29
N VAL A 236 -15.14 -7.98 -12.23
CA VAL A 236 -14.39 -6.95 -11.50
C VAL A 236 -13.02 -6.79 -12.15
N GLU A 237 -12.68 -5.58 -12.59
CA GLU A 237 -11.37 -5.26 -13.14
C GLU A 237 -10.65 -4.24 -12.25
N SER A 238 -9.51 -4.65 -11.70
CA SER A 238 -8.58 -3.79 -10.97
C SER A 238 -7.34 -3.56 -11.83
N THR A 239 -6.98 -2.30 -12.07
CA THR A 239 -5.85 -1.91 -12.92
C THR A 239 -4.94 -0.94 -12.19
N SER A 240 -3.65 -1.26 -12.16
CA SER A 240 -2.57 -0.37 -11.75
C SER A 240 -1.74 0.00 -12.98
N THR A 241 -1.46 1.28 -13.14
CA THR A 241 -0.63 1.82 -14.22
C THR A 241 0.32 2.85 -13.66
N MET A 242 1.53 2.88 -14.20
CA MET A 242 2.49 3.92 -13.89
C MET A 242 3.02 4.53 -15.17
N ARG A 243 3.15 5.86 -15.21
CA ARG A 243 3.80 6.60 -16.29
C ARG A 243 5.02 7.30 -15.77
N ALA A 244 6.08 7.16 -16.55
CA ALA A 244 7.40 7.69 -16.30
C ALA A 244 8.00 8.01 -17.67
N VAL A 245 8.79 9.07 -17.78
CA VAL A 245 9.51 9.41 -19.02
C VAL A 245 10.97 9.01 -18.86
N SER A 246 11.62 9.54 -17.83
CA SER A 246 13.03 9.28 -17.57
C SER A 246 13.31 9.24 -16.07
N ILE A 247 14.32 8.47 -15.69
CA ILE A 247 14.90 8.40 -14.34
C ILE A 247 16.40 8.60 -14.49
N GLU A 248 16.98 9.48 -13.68
CA GLU A 248 18.42 9.62 -13.54
C GLU A 248 18.87 9.00 -12.21
N LEU A 249 19.96 8.25 -12.24
CA LEU A 249 20.64 7.75 -11.05
C LEU A 249 22.03 8.39 -10.94
N ALA A 250 22.62 8.32 -9.75
CA ALA A 250 24.01 8.75 -9.53
C ALA A 250 24.98 8.07 -10.51
N GLY A 251 26.13 8.70 -10.74
CA GLY A 251 27.13 8.21 -11.68
C GLY A 251 26.76 8.41 -13.16
N GLY A 252 25.80 9.31 -13.44
CA GLY A 252 25.42 9.70 -14.80
C GLY A 252 24.57 8.68 -15.54
N ILE A 253 23.93 7.75 -14.81
CA ILE A 253 23.06 6.73 -15.39
C ILE A 253 21.69 7.38 -15.68
N LYS A 254 21.19 7.19 -16.89
CA LYS A 254 19.88 7.61 -17.33
C LYS A 254 19.09 6.39 -17.83
N ILE A 255 17.85 6.29 -17.37
CA ILE A 255 16.91 5.22 -17.70
C ILE A 255 15.70 5.86 -18.36
N ASP A 256 15.57 5.70 -19.66
CA ASP A 256 14.42 6.16 -20.44
C ASP A 256 13.35 5.06 -20.47
N VAL A 257 12.11 5.41 -20.10
CA VAL A 257 10.98 4.48 -20.07
C VAL A 257 10.30 4.49 -21.43
N ALA A 258 10.62 3.51 -22.27
CA ALA A 258 10.07 3.40 -23.61
C ALA A 258 8.62 2.89 -23.60
N SER A 259 8.30 1.96 -22.69
CA SER A 259 6.93 1.50 -22.47
C SER A 259 6.59 1.44 -20.97
N PRO A 260 5.48 2.07 -20.53
CA PRO A 260 5.06 2.05 -19.14
C PRO A 260 4.51 0.69 -18.73
N PRO A 261 4.72 0.27 -17.47
CA PRO A 261 4.15 -0.98 -16.96
C PRO A 261 2.66 -0.84 -16.67
N THR A 262 1.90 -1.90 -16.95
CA THR A 262 0.47 -2.00 -16.62
C THR A 262 0.20 -3.36 -16.02
N LEU A 263 -0.51 -3.39 -14.88
CA LEU A 263 -0.91 -4.61 -14.19
C LEU A 263 -2.43 -4.59 -14.02
N THR A 264 -3.09 -5.65 -14.49
CA THR A 264 -4.55 -5.78 -14.45
C THR A 264 -4.95 -7.14 -13.89
N ALA A 265 -5.92 -7.14 -12.97
CA ALA A 265 -6.62 -8.33 -12.51
C ALA A 265 -8.09 -8.24 -12.95
N THR A 266 -8.56 -9.28 -13.64
CA THR A 266 -9.97 -9.41 -14.04
C THR A 266 -10.55 -10.66 -13.38
N ALA A 267 -11.51 -10.48 -12.47
CA ALA A 267 -12.21 -11.55 -11.77
C ALA A 267 -13.64 -11.72 -12.30
N THR A 268 -13.94 -12.92 -12.78
CA THR A 268 -15.26 -13.30 -13.31
C THR A 268 -16.06 -14.16 -12.32
N GLY A 269 -15.41 -14.59 -11.24
CA GLY A 269 -15.94 -15.55 -10.26
C GLY A 269 -15.71 -17.01 -10.62
N ASP A 270 -15.02 -17.27 -11.72
CA ASP A 270 -14.60 -18.59 -12.18
C ASP A 270 -13.11 -18.57 -12.53
N GLU A 271 -12.38 -19.62 -12.17
CA GLU A 271 -10.93 -19.70 -12.37
C GLU A 271 -10.53 -19.67 -13.85
N ALA A 272 -11.26 -20.39 -14.70
CA ALA A 272 -10.91 -20.56 -16.11
C ALA A 272 -11.07 -19.27 -16.92
N THR A 273 -11.90 -18.35 -16.44
CA THR A 273 -12.19 -17.07 -17.12
C THR A 273 -11.60 -15.86 -16.42
N SER A 274 -11.05 -16.03 -15.20
CA SER A 274 -10.35 -14.98 -14.47
C SER A 274 -8.86 -14.92 -14.86
N LYS A 275 -8.31 -13.71 -14.99
CA LYS A 275 -6.93 -13.54 -15.47
C LYS A 275 -6.19 -12.37 -14.83
N ILE A 276 -4.88 -12.56 -14.64
CA ILE A 276 -3.92 -11.48 -14.46
C ILE A 276 -3.30 -11.17 -15.82
N THR A 277 -3.12 -9.89 -16.14
CA THR A 277 -2.36 -9.44 -17.32
C THR A 277 -1.33 -8.42 -16.86
N TYR A 278 -0.08 -8.63 -17.25
CA TYR A 278 1.02 -7.72 -16.95
C TYR A 278 1.77 -7.37 -18.23
N THR A 279 1.84 -6.08 -18.53
CA THR A 279 2.71 -5.53 -19.56
C THR A 279 4.00 -5.08 -18.89
N ALA A 280 5.08 -5.83 -19.11
CA ALA A 280 6.40 -5.47 -18.60
C ALA A 280 6.90 -4.15 -19.21
N PRO A 281 7.64 -3.34 -18.45
CA PRO A 281 8.22 -2.12 -18.97
C PRO A 281 9.39 -2.43 -19.91
N VAL A 282 9.64 -1.54 -20.86
CA VAL A 282 10.88 -1.51 -21.65
C VAL A 282 11.66 -0.28 -21.23
N LEU A 283 12.84 -0.49 -20.67
CA LEU A 283 13.71 0.57 -20.15
C LEU A 283 15.01 0.60 -20.93
N LYS A 284 15.36 1.76 -21.51
CA LYS A 284 16.66 1.97 -22.16
C LYS A 284 17.62 2.59 -21.17
N VAL A 285 18.76 1.95 -20.96
CA VAL A 285 19.74 2.37 -19.96
C VAL A 285 20.97 2.92 -20.65
N SER A 286 21.36 4.12 -20.28
CA SER A 286 22.58 4.78 -20.75
C SER A 286 23.37 5.37 -19.58
N GLN A 287 24.67 5.58 -19.79
CA GLN A 287 25.52 6.25 -18.82
C GLN A 287 26.41 7.26 -19.54
N ASN A 288 26.36 8.51 -19.11
CA ASN A 288 27.10 9.62 -19.73
C ASN A 288 26.91 9.69 -21.26
N GLY A 289 25.69 9.39 -21.74
CA GLY A 289 25.33 9.39 -23.16
C GLY A 289 25.69 8.11 -23.93
N LYS A 290 26.40 7.15 -23.32
CA LYS A 290 26.66 5.83 -23.93
C LYS A 290 25.58 4.83 -23.52
N GLU A 291 24.94 4.18 -24.49
CA GLU A 291 23.98 3.11 -24.22
C GLU A 291 24.67 1.91 -23.57
N LEU A 292 24.11 1.42 -22.47
CA LEU A 292 24.58 0.26 -21.72
C LEU A 292 23.76 -0.99 -22.04
N GLY A 293 22.47 -0.82 -22.34
CA GLY A 293 21.57 -1.91 -22.69
C GLY A 293 20.09 -1.55 -22.56
N THR A 294 19.23 -2.53 -22.81
CA THR A 294 17.78 -2.42 -22.62
C THR A 294 17.33 -3.47 -21.60
N LEU A 295 16.48 -3.05 -20.65
CA LEU A 295 15.78 -3.94 -19.74
C LEU A 295 14.38 -4.20 -20.30
N ASP A 296 14.07 -5.47 -20.51
CA ASP A 296 12.77 -5.94 -20.97
C ASP A 296 12.50 -7.35 -20.43
N ALA A 297 11.40 -7.98 -20.83
CA ALA A 297 11.04 -9.31 -20.35
C ALA A 297 12.08 -10.40 -20.71
N ALA A 298 12.86 -10.21 -21.78
CA ALA A 298 13.91 -11.14 -22.20
C ALA A 298 15.25 -10.84 -21.49
N HIS A 299 15.50 -9.58 -21.15
CA HIS A 299 16.70 -9.12 -20.46
C HIS A 299 16.31 -8.40 -19.15
N PRO A 300 15.87 -9.15 -18.12
CA PRO A 300 15.22 -8.54 -16.95
C PRO A 300 16.19 -7.90 -15.97
N ALA A 301 17.50 -8.02 -16.19
CA ALA A 301 18.52 -7.49 -15.30
C ALA A 301 19.73 -6.91 -16.03
N LEU A 302 20.30 -5.86 -15.46
CA LEU A 302 21.53 -5.22 -15.93
C LEU A 302 22.35 -4.77 -14.71
N ASP A 303 23.58 -5.26 -14.62
CA ASP A 303 24.54 -4.86 -13.60
C ASP A 303 25.37 -3.69 -14.11
N ILE A 304 25.42 -2.59 -13.34
CA ILE A 304 26.19 -1.40 -13.67
C ILE A 304 27.17 -1.09 -12.54
N PRO A 305 28.49 -1.12 -12.80
CA PRO A 305 29.48 -0.70 -11.81
C PRO A 305 29.41 0.82 -11.61
N LEU A 306 29.32 1.27 -10.35
CA LEU A 306 29.46 2.69 -9.99
C LEU A 306 30.86 3.00 -9.45
N LEU A 307 31.18 4.29 -9.39
CA LEU A 307 32.43 4.84 -8.83
C LEU A 307 32.74 4.21 -7.47
N LEU A 308 33.93 3.62 -7.38
CA LEU A 308 34.39 2.66 -6.36
C LEU A 308 33.73 1.28 -6.59
N ASP A 309 34.51 0.27 -7.02
CA ASP A 309 34.11 -1.14 -7.27
C ASP A 309 33.34 -1.83 -6.11
N LEU A 310 33.10 -1.11 -5.01
CA LEU A 310 32.28 -1.48 -3.88
C LEU A 310 30.76 -1.34 -4.16
N VAL A 311 30.34 -0.40 -5.03
CA VAL A 311 28.91 -0.10 -5.27
C VAL A 311 28.45 -0.65 -6.63
N VAL A 312 27.72 -1.76 -6.60
CA VAL A 312 27.03 -2.31 -7.77
C VAL A 312 25.58 -1.85 -7.74
N VAL A 313 25.11 -1.22 -8.83
CA VAL A 313 23.68 -1.05 -9.07
C VAL A 313 23.20 -2.23 -9.87
N LYS A 314 22.35 -3.05 -9.24
CA LYS A 314 21.57 -4.05 -9.94
C LYS A 314 20.23 -3.43 -10.32
N LEU A 315 19.97 -3.35 -11.61
CA LEU A 315 18.67 -2.99 -12.17
C LEU A 315 17.90 -4.27 -12.46
N GLN A 316 16.67 -4.38 -11.95
CA GLN A 316 15.81 -5.54 -12.21
C GLN A 316 14.37 -5.10 -12.50
N ILE A 317 13.73 -5.75 -13.47
CA ILE A 317 12.32 -5.50 -13.82
C ILE A 317 11.45 -6.77 -13.66
N ALA A 318 10.14 -6.62 -13.85
CA ALA A 318 9.18 -7.72 -14.01
C ALA A 318 9.07 -8.68 -12.80
N GLY A 319 9.02 -8.12 -11.59
CA GLY A 319 8.75 -8.87 -10.35
C GLY A 319 7.28 -9.28 -10.17
N LEU A 320 6.70 -9.98 -11.16
CA LEU A 320 5.31 -10.43 -11.11
C LEU A 320 5.15 -11.59 -10.11
N ASN A 321 4.27 -11.42 -9.13
CA ASN A 321 3.87 -12.47 -8.20
C ASN A 321 2.35 -12.56 -8.21
N GLU A 322 1.80 -13.72 -8.58
CA GLU A 322 0.36 -13.95 -8.68
C GLU A 322 -0.12 -14.91 -7.59
N LYS A 323 -1.34 -14.65 -7.11
CA LYS A 323 -2.09 -15.59 -6.28
C LYS A 323 -3.51 -15.69 -6.81
N LYS A 324 -4.05 -16.90 -6.81
CA LYS A 324 -5.40 -17.21 -7.25
C LYS A 324 -6.02 -18.21 -6.28
N ALA A 325 -7.30 -18.05 -5.97
CA ALA A 325 -8.01 -18.96 -5.08
C ALA A 325 -9.52 -18.88 -5.29
N ALA A 326 -10.19 -20.01 -5.25
CA ALA A 326 -11.62 -20.05 -4.95
C ALA A 326 -11.86 -19.71 -3.47
N PHE A 327 -13.04 -19.18 -3.15
CA PHE A 327 -13.41 -18.93 -1.76
C PHE A 327 -14.90 -19.06 -1.52
N THR A 328 -15.25 -19.31 -0.27
CA THR A 328 -16.62 -19.39 0.25
C THR A 328 -16.69 -18.48 1.47
N GLY A 329 -17.44 -17.38 1.38
CA GLY A 329 -17.58 -16.40 2.45
C GLY A 329 -19.02 -16.23 2.91
N THR A 330 -19.20 -15.53 4.03
CA THR A 330 -20.53 -15.20 4.60
C THR A 330 -21.31 -14.15 3.81
N GLY A 331 -20.70 -13.53 2.79
CA GLY A 331 -21.35 -12.60 1.85
C GLY A 331 -21.60 -13.24 0.48
N PHE A 332 -20.55 -13.77 -0.15
CA PHE A 332 -20.65 -14.50 -1.40
C PHE A 332 -19.53 -15.55 -1.55
N SER A 333 -19.71 -16.45 -2.51
CA SER A 333 -18.70 -17.43 -2.94
C SER A 333 -18.31 -17.17 -4.38
N GLY A 334 -17.05 -17.45 -4.73
CA GLY A 334 -16.56 -17.23 -6.07
C GLY A 334 -15.05 -17.41 -6.18
N PHE A 335 -14.43 -16.56 -6.99
CA PHE A 335 -13.01 -16.65 -7.30
C PHE A 335 -12.33 -15.30 -7.09
N GLN A 336 -11.14 -15.35 -6.52
CA GLN A 336 -10.29 -14.18 -6.30
C GLN A 336 -8.90 -14.40 -6.90
N LEU A 337 -8.32 -13.30 -7.34
CA LEU A 337 -6.94 -13.24 -7.81
C LEU A 337 -6.31 -11.93 -7.40
N GLY A 338 -5.01 -11.96 -7.22
CA GLY A 338 -4.22 -10.77 -6.98
C GLY A 338 -2.82 -10.94 -7.52
N ALA A 339 -2.20 -9.82 -7.83
CA ALA A 339 -0.83 -9.78 -8.27
C ALA A 339 -0.11 -8.54 -7.76
N THR A 340 1.20 -8.66 -7.62
CA THR A 340 2.10 -7.53 -7.42
C THR A 340 3.13 -7.50 -8.54
N ALA A 341 3.52 -6.32 -8.98
CA ALA A 341 4.61 -6.12 -9.93
C ALA A 341 5.44 -4.90 -9.53
N ARG A 342 6.68 -4.83 -10.02
CA ARG A 342 7.60 -3.70 -9.81
C ARG A 342 8.25 -3.36 -11.13
N MET A 343 8.31 -2.06 -11.46
CA MET A 343 8.93 -1.62 -12.70
C MET A 343 10.44 -1.79 -12.65
N LEU A 344 11.07 -1.23 -11.63
CA LEU A 344 12.52 -1.18 -11.52
C LEU A 344 12.92 -1.32 -10.06
N ASP A 345 13.81 -2.26 -9.76
CA ASP A 345 14.54 -2.30 -8.51
C ASP A 345 15.95 -1.76 -8.71
N VAL A 346 16.38 -0.87 -7.83
CA VAL A 346 17.74 -0.35 -7.71
C VAL A 346 18.27 -0.82 -6.36
N GLN A 347 19.19 -1.78 -6.38
CA GLN A 347 19.87 -2.24 -5.16
C GLN A 347 21.20 -1.52 -5.00
N VAL A 348 21.46 -1.01 -3.79
CA VAL A 348 22.72 -0.35 -3.43
C VAL A 348 23.48 -1.28 -2.50
N LEU A 349 24.71 -1.63 -2.87
CA LEU A 349 25.57 -2.59 -2.16
C LEU A 349 24.89 -3.97 -1.99
N PRO A 350 24.65 -4.72 -3.10
CA PRO A 350 24.14 -6.08 -3.02
C PRO A 350 25.13 -6.96 -2.23
N THR A 351 24.68 -7.45 -1.08
CA THR A 351 25.56 -8.09 -0.08
C THR A 351 25.91 -9.53 -0.44
N ASP A 352 25.15 -10.12 -1.36
CA ASP A 352 25.42 -11.40 -2.00
C ASP A 352 26.79 -11.41 -2.70
N LYS A 353 27.28 -10.24 -3.14
CA LYS A 353 28.66 -10.10 -3.67
C LYS A 353 29.73 -9.92 -2.58
N LEU A 354 29.34 -9.57 -1.35
CA LEU A 354 30.25 -9.35 -0.22
C LEU A 354 30.64 -10.64 0.54
N LYS A 355 29.99 -11.78 0.25
CA LYS A 355 30.25 -13.10 0.86
C LYS A 355 30.24 -13.11 2.40
N LEU A 356 29.53 -12.18 3.03
CA LEU A 356 29.36 -12.13 4.48
C LEU A 356 28.07 -12.88 4.89
N PRO A 357 28.11 -13.76 5.90
CA PRO A 357 26.93 -14.51 6.33
C PRO A 357 25.87 -13.60 6.97
N ASN A 358 24.59 -13.95 6.80
CA ASN A 358 23.43 -13.31 7.45
C ASN A 358 23.21 -11.82 7.14
N LEU A 359 23.72 -11.30 6.01
CA LEU A 359 23.40 -9.96 5.57
C LEU A 359 22.06 -9.91 4.82
N PRO A 360 21.29 -8.81 4.94
CA PRO A 360 20.14 -8.53 4.07
C PRO A 360 20.61 -8.47 2.62
N THR A 361 19.76 -8.81 1.65
CA THR A 361 20.14 -8.88 0.22
C THR A 361 20.74 -7.58 -0.33
N ALA A 362 20.37 -6.43 0.25
CA ALA A 362 21.02 -5.15 0.00
C ALA A 362 20.95 -4.28 1.28
N LEU A 363 21.85 -3.30 1.41
CA LEU A 363 21.76 -2.31 2.49
C LEU A 363 20.52 -1.43 2.33
N ALA A 364 20.29 -0.98 1.10
CA ALA A 364 19.13 -0.22 0.68
C ALA A 364 18.65 -0.72 -0.68
N GLN A 365 17.34 -0.77 -0.85
CA GLN A 365 16.70 -1.05 -2.12
C GLN A 365 15.69 0.04 -2.41
N ILE A 366 15.73 0.57 -3.61
CA ILE A 366 14.74 1.53 -4.08
C ILE A 366 13.96 0.86 -5.21
N SER A 367 12.67 0.69 -5.00
CA SER A 367 11.75 0.13 -5.98
C SER A 367 10.94 1.25 -6.60
N LEU A 368 10.91 1.34 -7.92
CA LEU A 368 10.10 2.29 -8.67
C LEU A 368 8.92 1.56 -9.31
N GLY A 369 7.76 2.20 -9.32
CA GLY A 369 6.56 1.66 -9.94
C GLY A 369 6.08 0.37 -9.30
N GLU A 370 5.84 0.40 -8.00
CA GLU A 370 5.19 -0.70 -7.31
C GLU A 370 3.72 -0.74 -7.71
N GLN A 371 3.26 -1.93 -8.07
CA GLN A 371 1.89 -2.17 -8.52
C GLN A 371 1.31 -3.32 -7.72
N ILE A 372 0.08 -3.15 -7.26
CA ILE A 372 -0.72 -4.20 -6.66
C ILE A 372 -2.11 -4.15 -7.27
N VAL A 373 -2.66 -5.31 -7.60
CA VAL A 373 -4.04 -5.48 -8.01
C VAL A 373 -4.63 -6.69 -7.31
N ARG A 374 -5.90 -6.59 -6.92
CA ARG A 374 -6.71 -7.69 -6.40
C ARG A 374 -8.11 -7.55 -6.96
N ALA A 375 -8.73 -8.64 -7.34
CA ALA A 375 -10.10 -8.67 -7.80
C ALA A 375 -10.76 -9.97 -7.34
N ALA A 376 -12.00 -9.87 -6.90
CA ALA A 376 -12.85 -11.01 -6.54
C ALA A 376 -14.28 -10.75 -6.98
N ALA A 377 -14.90 -11.77 -7.56
CA ALA A 377 -16.26 -11.72 -8.05
C ALA A 377 -17.00 -13.02 -7.66
N PRO A 378 -18.33 -12.96 -7.49
CA PRO A 378 -19.14 -14.14 -7.22
C PRO A 378 -19.20 -15.05 -8.43
N GLN A 379 -19.46 -16.34 -8.20
CA GLN A 379 -19.66 -17.29 -9.28
C GLN A 379 -20.76 -16.81 -10.23
N GLY A 380 -20.46 -16.76 -11.53
CA GLY A 380 -21.35 -16.22 -12.57
C GLY A 380 -21.23 -14.71 -12.80
N GLY A 381 -20.40 -14.00 -12.03
CA GLY A 381 -20.13 -12.57 -12.18
C GLY A 381 -21.04 -11.66 -11.36
N VAL A 382 -20.71 -10.37 -11.33
CA VAL A 382 -21.40 -9.33 -10.57
C VAL A 382 -22.75 -9.00 -11.20
N ILE A 383 -23.83 -9.06 -10.41
CA ILE A 383 -25.19 -8.76 -10.86
C ILE A 383 -25.50 -7.29 -10.58
N CYS A 384 -25.68 -6.49 -11.63
CA CYS A 384 -26.07 -5.10 -11.49
C CYS A 384 -27.57 -4.95 -11.26
N GLY A 385 -27.96 -4.45 -10.08
CA GLY A 385 -29.34 -4.16 -9.71
C GLY A 385 -29.54 -4.14 -8.19
N THR A 386 -30.76 -3.83 -7.76
CA THR A 386 -31.18 -3.99 -6.36
C THR A 386 -31.99 -5.26 -6.19
N SER A 387 -31.86 -5.86 -5.01
CA SER A 387 -32.89 -6.75 -4.50
C SER A 387 -34.14 -5.90 -4.26
N GLN A 388 -35.27 -6.26 -4.86
CA GLN A 388 -36.54 -5.71 -4.41
C GLN A 388 -36.68 -6.08 -2.93
N PRO A 389 -37.04 -5.14 -2.03
CA PRO A 389 -37.18 -5.50 -0.63
C PRO A 389 -38.15 -6.68 -0.54
N PRO A 390 -37.92 -7.69 0.33
CA PRO A 390 -39.00 -8.61 0.65
C PRO A 390 -40.20 -7.73 1.04
N GLN A 391 -41.33 -7.93 0.36
CA GLN A 391 -42.59 -7.34 0.79
C GLN A 391 -42.73 -7.72 2.27
N THR A 392 -42.64 -6.72 3.15
CA THR A 392 -42.92 -6.87 4.57
C THR A 392 -44.41 -7.14 4.72
N THR A 393 -44.82 -8.37 4.42
CA THR A 393 -45.94 -9.01 5.11
C THR A 393 -45.37 -9.62 6.39
N VAL A 394 -44.83 -8.76 7.25
CA VAL A 394 -44.62 -9.14 8.65
C VAL A 394 -45.89 -8.68 9.35
N PRO A 395 -46.76 -9.59 9.83
CA PRO A 395 -47.79 -9.18 10.78
C PRO A 395 -47.07 -8.50 11.94
N GLN A 396 -47.37 -7.23 12.15
CA GLN A 396 -46.83 -6.43 13.22
C GLN A 396 -47.31 -7.04 14.54
N GLN A 397 -46.53 -7.95 15.11
CA GLN A 397 -46.78 -8.49 16.44
C GLN A 397 -45.96 -7.65 17.43
N PRO A 398 -46.59 -6.81 18.27
CA PRO A 398 -45.86 -6.01 19.24
C PRO A 398 -45.23 -6.94 20.29
N GLY A 399 -43.91 -6.90 20.45
CA GLY A 399 -43.25 -7.36 21.67
C GLY A 399 -42.39 -8.63 21.64
N ALA A 400 -41.93 -9.14 20.49
CA ALA A 400 -40.94 -10.22 20.48
C ALA A 400 -39.49 -9.65 20.57
N PRO A 401 -38.66 -10.06 21.56
CA PRO A 401 -37.27 -9.61 21.65
C PRO A 401 -36.45 -10.17 20.49
N VAL A 402 -35.70 -9.30 19.80
CA VAL A 402 -34.67 -9.74 18.84
C VAL A 402 -33.50 -10.31 19.63
N ALA A 403 -33.12 -11.55 19.31
CA ALA A 403 -32.05 -12.25 20.02
C ALA A 403 -30.71 -11.47 19.92
N ALA A 404 -30.06 -11.29 21.07
CA ALA A 404 -28.71 -10.73 21.15
C ALA A 404 -27.74 -11.54 20.26
N PRO A 405 -26.71 -10.90 19.68
CA PRO A 405 -25.73 -11.60 18.86
C PRO A 405 -25.07 -12.74 19.67
N PRO A 406 -24.84 -13.91 19.05
CA PRO A 406 -24.27 -15.06 19.75
C PRO A 406 -22.90 -14.72 20.34
N LYS A 407 -22.70 -15.08 21.60
CA LYS A 407 -21.37 -15.07 22.23
C LYS A 407 -20.44 -15.97 21.39
N GLY A 408 -19.43 -15.39 20.76
CA GLY A 408 -18.44 -16.12 19.96
C GLY A 408 -18.51 -15.91 18.45
N ALA A 409 -19.17 -14.83 17.96
CA ALA A 409 -19.04 -14.44 16.56
C ALA A 409 -17.56 -14.27 16.17
N PRO A 410 -17.10 -14.84 15.03
CA PRO A 410 -15.70 -14.76 14.62
C PRO A 410 -15.28 -13.29 14.45
N PRO A 411 -14.06 -12.91 14.89
CA PRO A 411 -13.55 -11.57 14.72
C PRO A 411 -13.55 -11.17 13.24
N LEU A 412 -14.08 -9.98 12.94
CA LEU A 412 -14.19 -9.47 11.57
C LEU A 412 -12.82 -9.17 10.96
N ALA A 413 -12.73 -9.23 9.64
CA ALA A 413 -11.57 -8.75 8.90
C ALA A 413 -11.31 -7.25 9.16
N TYR A 414 -10.03 -6.89 9.27
CA TYR A 414 -9.55 -5.53 9.57
C TYR A 414 -10.12 -4.49 8.60
N THR A 415 -11.10 -3.69 9.03
CA THR A 415 -11.70 -2.68 8.16
C THR A 415 -11.11 -1.28 8.28
N ASN A 416 -10.13 -1.03 9.16
CA ASN A 416 -9.49 0.28 9.16
C ASN A 416 -8.03 0.28 9.64
N ALA A 417 -7.13 0.75 8.76
CA ALA A 417 -5.71 0.98 9.06
C ALA A 417 -5.49 1.97 10.22
N ALA A 418 -6.50 2.76 10.58
CA ALA A 418 -6.48 3.69 11.69
C ALA A 418 -6.10 3.02 13.02
N TYR A 419 -6.54 1.79 13.30
CA TYR A 419 -6.21 1.10 14.56
C TYR A 419 -4.83 0.45 14.57
N GLN A 420 -4.26 0.15 13.39
CA GLN A 420 -2.86 -0.28 13.30
C GLN A 420 -1.86 0.84 13.64
N SER A 421 -2.32 2.10 13.63
CA SER A 421 -1.47 3.25 13.98
C SER A 421 -1.19 3.39 15.47
N ILE A 422 -1.99 2.78 16.37
CA ILE A 422 -1.81 2.95 17.82
C ILE A 422 -0.50 2.30 18.32
N PRO A 423 -0.17 1.04 17.96
CA PRO A 423 1.13 0.48 18.31
C PRO A 423 2.29 1.27 17.69
N LEU A 424 2.12 1.78 16.46
CA LEU A 424 3.12 2.62 15.76
C LEU A 424 3.34 3.96 16.46
N PHE A 425 2.28 4.59 16.96
CA PHE A 425 2.37 5.82 17.75
C PHE A 425 3.21 5.58 19.01
N TRP A 426 2.89 4.54 19.78
CA TRP A 426 3.63 4.23 21.01
C TRP A 426 5.07 3.77 20.76
N THR A 427 5.33 3.00 19.70
CA THR A 427 6.71 2.67 19.30
C THR A 427 7.48 3.90 18.85
N GLY A 428 6.86 4.80 18.07
CA GLY A 428 7.45 6.08 17.70
C GLY A 428 7.79 6.95 18.92
N THR A 429 6.87 7.07 19.88
CA THR A 429 7.11 7.79 21.14
C THR A 429 8.26 7.16 21.93
N ALA A 430 8.32 5.82 22.03
CA ALA A 430 9.38 5.12 22.74
C ALA A 430 10.76 5.34 22.09
N LEU A 431 10.85 5.28 20.76
CA LEU A 431 12.09 5.54 20.02
C LEU A 431 12.56 6.99 20.18
N LEU A 432 11.63 7.95 20.16
CA LEU A 432 11.93 9.37 20.36
C LEU A 432 12.48 9.62 21.77
N LEU A 433 11.86 9.03 22.79
CA LEU A 433 12.34 9.07 24.18
C LEU A 433 13.72 8.40 24.32
N ALA A 434 13.95 7.25 23.69
CA ALA A 434 15.25 6.59 23.69
C ALA A 434 16.33 7.47 23.05
N GLY A 435 16.03 8.12 21.92
CA GLY A 435 16.94 9.06 21.25
C GLY A 435 17.32 10.25 22.15
N VAL A 436 16.35 10.82 22.87
CA VAL A 436 16.60 11.91 23.84
C VAL A 436 17.53 11.44 24.97
N VAL A 437 17.32 10.24 25.50
CA VAL A 437 18.17 9.68 26.56
C VAL A 437 19.61 9.45 26.05
N ILE A 438 19.78 8.90 24.85
CA ILE A 438 21.11 8.68 24.25
C ILE A 438 21.83 10.02 24.06
N PHE A 439 21.14 11.03 23.51
CA PHE A 439 21.73 12.34 23.28
C PHE A 439 22.13 13.04 24.59
N ALA A 440 21.30 12.95 25.63
CA ALA A 440 21.60 13.50 26.94
C ALA A 440 22.74 12.77 27.67
N ALA A 441 23.00 11.51 27.33
CA ALA A 441 24.08 10.71 27.90
C ALA A 441 25.45 10.96 27.23
N LEU A 442 25.50 11.57 26.04
CA LEU A 442 26.74 11.88 25.36
C LEU A 442 27.55 12.95 26.13
N PRO A 443 28.86 12.74 26.34
CA PRO A 443 29.68 13.71 27.05
C PRO A 443 29.78 14.99 26.22
N ALA A 444 29.28 16.11 26.77
CA ALA A 444 29.51 17.42 26.21
C ALA A 444 31.01 17.65 26.07
N ARG A 445 31.51 17.76 24.82
CA ARG A 445 32.89 18.16 24.56
C ARG A 445 33.08 19.52 25.21
N ARG A 446 33.87 19.58 26.29
CA ARG A 446 34.35 20.85 26.82
C ARG A 446 35.10 21.53 25.69
N ARG A 447 34.62 22.68 25.24
CA ARG A 447 35.41 23.57 24.38
C ARG A 447 36.70 23.87 25.13
N SER A 448 37.80 23.39 24.58
CA SER A 448 39.13 23.88 24.95
C SER A 448 39.16 25.35 24.57
N SER A 449 39.17 26.23 25.57
CA SER A 449 39.52 27.64 25.45
C SER A 449 40.97 27.80 25.09
#